data_AF-A0A1Z9B6K1-F1
#
_entry.id   AF-A0A1Z9B6K1-F1
#
_cell.length_a   1.000
_cell.length_b   1.000
_cell.length_c   1.000
_cell.angle_alpha   90.00
_cell.angle_beta   90.00
_cell.angle_gamma   90.00
#
_symmetry.space_group_name_H-M   'P 1'
#
loop_
_entity.id
_entity.type
_entity.pdbx_description
1 polymer ?
#
loop_
_entity_poly.entity_id
_entity_poly.type
_entity_poly.pdbx_seq_one_letter_code
_entity_poly.pdbx_strand_id
1 'polypeptide(L)'
;MSDTSAIVRDFFLLKREALDQSVEAFRALNAIAPVALVEPLNLYVVTGYDALKEVTLRTDDFSSRAVTGEDGAMRPALLSADPPAHSRHKRLAGRAFSPAALRPREDDIRSIADRLIDEFIEDGRVEFVSQFALKFPVVTIAALLGVPIADEAKFVDWAFAHIAPLGKPGGLGPGADEHNQSLMTSFAKYFDRAIRDRRAESQDDFISTMVAKSDEGDVPLDDGEMLSILRQLLTG
;
A
#
# COMPACT_ATOMS: atom_id res chain seq x y z
N MET A 1 -21.00 13.38 30.31
CA MET A 1 -19.94 13.73 29.34
C MET A 1 -18.67 13.95 30.16
N SER A 2 -17.88 12.89 30.34
CA SER A 2 -16.59 12.98 31.04
C SER A 2 -15.57 13.52 30.05
N ASP A 3 -14.93 14.62 30.40
CA ASP A 3 -13.81 15.19 29.66
C ASP A 3 -12.66 14.17 29.67
N THR A 4 -12.39 13.55 28.51
CA THR A 4 -11.47 12.40 28.39
C THR A 4 -10.30 12.71 27.44
N SER A 5 -10.06 13.98 27.12
CA SER A 5 -8.94 14.35 26.25
C SER A 5 -7.67 14.59 27.07
N ALA A 6 -6.87 13.53 27.27
CA ALA A 6 -5.52 13.70 27.78
C ALA A 6 -4.66 14.39 26.70
N ILE A 7 -3.95 15.44 27.10
CA ILE A 7 -3.03 16.18 26.23
C ILE A 7 -1.61 15.71 26.52
N VAL A 8 -0.92 15.17 25.52
CA VAL A 8 0.47 14.67 25.63
C VAL A 8 1.41 15.60 24.86
N ARG A 9 2.38 16.15 25.60
CA ARG A 9 3.33 17.15 25.10
C ARG A 9 4.66 16.56 24.64
N ASP A 10 5.04 15.42 25.19
CA ASP A 10 6.32 14.76 24.98
C ASP A 10 6.12 13.39 24.31
N PHE A 11 5.86 13.40 23.00
CA PHE A 11 5.73 12.17 22.20
C PHE A 11 6.24 12.39 20.78
N PHE A 12 7.31 11.69 20.40
CA PHE A 12 8.03 11.90 19.15
C PHE A 12 8.10 10.61 18.33
N LEU A 13 7.01 10.21 17.68
CA LEU A 13 6.96 8.97 16.87
C LEU A 13 7.86 8.96 15.64
N LEU A 14 8.28 10.13 15.16
CA LEU A 14 8.94 10.27 13.86
C LEU A 14 10.46 10.45 13.93
N LYS A 15 11.06 10.32 15.13
CA LYS A 15 12.53 10.27 15.27
C LYS A 15 13.02 8.84 15.15
N ARG A 16 14.15 8.63 14.48
CA ARG A 16 14.72 7.29 14.23
C ARG A 16 14.96 6.52 15.52
N GLU A 17 15.40 7.21 16.57
CA GLU A 17 15.63 6.65 17.91
C GLU A 17 14.33 6.23 18.63
N ALA A 18 13.18 6.78 18.23
CA ALA A 18 11.88 6.45 18.80
C ALA A 18 11.23 5.20 18.18
N LEU A 19 11.69 4.76 16.99
CA LEU A 19 11.18 3.53 16.36
C LEU A 19 11.60 2.28 17.13
N ASP A 20 12.82 2.27 17.67
CA ASP A 20 13.37 1.17 18.48
C ASP A 20 12.65 1.01 19.84
N GLN A 21 11.97 2.07 20.30
CA GLN A 21 11.20 2.11 21.55
C GLN A 21 9.70 2.33 21.30
N SER A 22 9.25 2.12 20.06
CA SER A 22 7.89 2.48 19.63
C SER A 22 6.83 1.75 20.44
N VAL A 23 7.06 0.48 20.78
CA VAL A 23 6.14 -0.34 21.58
C VAL A 23 5.99 0.25 22.99
N GLU A 24 7.09 0.60 23.65
CA GLU A 24 7.08 1.23 24.97
C GLU A 24 6.40 2.59 24.93
N ALA A 25 6.65 3.38 23.88
CA ALA A 25 6.04 4.69 23.69
C ALA A 25 4.51 4.57 23.53
N PHE A 26 4.02 3.66 22.68
CA PHE A 26 2.58 3.42 22.52
C PHE A 26 1.94 2.86 23.79
N ARG A 27 2.64 2.00 24.55
CA ARG A 27 2.16 1.53 25.86
C ARG A 27 2.03 2.67 26.86
N ALA A 28 3.02 3.56 26.94
CA ALA A 28 2.98 4.71 27.83
C ALA A 28 1.83 5.66 27.47
N LEU A 29 1.63 5.91 26.17
CA LEU A 29 0.51 6.72 25.68
C LEU A 29 -0.85 6.10 26.05
N ASN A 30 -1.02 4.80 25.79
CA ASN A 30 -2.24 4.07 26.13
C ASN A 30 -2.51 4.02 27.65
N ALA A 31 -1.48 4.02 28.48
CA ALA A 31 -1.61 4.08 29.94
C ALA A 31 -2.10 5.44 30.45
N ILE A 32 -1.83 6.53 29.70
CA ILE A 32 -2.38 7.87 29.99
C ILE A 32 -3.85 7.92 29.57
N ALA A 33 -4.12 7.60 28.30
CA ALA A 33 -5.47 7.51 27.76
C ALA A 33 -5.49 6.68 26.47
N PRO A 34 -6.58 5.93 26.19
CA PRO A 34 -6.72 5.18 24.95
C PRO A 34 -6.83 6.08 23.70
N VAL A 35 -7.21 7.35 23.90
CA VAL A 35 -7.24 8.42 22.90
C VAL A 35 -6.64 9.67 23.53
N ALA A 36 -5.60 10.25 22.90
CA ALA A 36 -4.93 11.43 23.42
C ALA A 36 -4.60 12.42 22.30
N LEU A 37 -4.72 13.72 22.57
CA LEU A 37 -4.19 14.75 21.68
C LEU A 37 -2.68 14.80 21.87
N VAL A 38 -1.92 14.51 20.82
CA VAL A 38 -0.47 14.65 20.81
C VAL A 38 -0.14 16.02 20.23
N GLU A 39 0.16 16.99 21.11
CA GLU A 39 0.39 18.40 20.73
C GLU A 39 1.50 18.57 19.68
N PRO A 40 2.66 17.89 19.76
CA PRO A 40 3.71 18.03 18.74
C PRO A 40 3.28 17.62 17.33
N LEU A 41 2.30 16.72 17.23
CA LEU A 41 1.73 16.28 15.95
C LEU A 41 0.46 17.05 15.58
N ASN A 42 -0.16 17.74 16.54
CA ASN A 42 -1.50 18.31 16.44
C ASN A 42 -2.55 17.29 15.93
N LEU A 43 -2.44 16.04 16.40
CA LEU A 43 -3.30 14.92 16.02
C LEU A 43 -3.82 14.21 17.27
N TYR A 44 -5.06 13.71 17.20
CA TYR A 44 -5.52 12.69 18.14
C TYR A 44 -4.90 11.34 17.76
N VAL A 45 -4.24 10.71 18.71
CA VAL A 45 -3.64 9.38 18.55
C VAL A 45 -4.46 8.38 19.36
N VAL A 46 -4.92 7.34 18.67
CA VAL A 46 -5.71 6.25 19.24
C VAL A 46 -4.80 5.04 19.45
N THR A 47 -4.66 4.60 20.70
CA THR A 47 -3.79 3.47 21.07
C THR A 47 -4.53 2.34 21.79
N GLY A 48 -5.71 2.61 22.35
CA GLY A 48 -6.55 1.61 22.98
C GLY A 48 -7.25 0.72 21.95
N TYR A 49 -7.23 -0.60 22.14
CA TYR A 49 -7.80 -1.56 21.20
C TYR A 49 -9.29 -1.32 20.92
N ASP A 50 -10.10 -1.11 21.97
CA ASP A 50 -11.55 -0.90 21.80
C ASP A 50 -11.84 0.43 21.08
N ALA A 51 -11.09 1.48 21.41
CA ALA A 51 -11.19 2.78 20.72
C ALA A 51 -10.76 2.68 19.25
N LEU A 52 -9.69 1.94 18.95
CA LEU A 52 -9.22 1.71 17.59
C LEU A 52 -10.27 0.94 16.78
N LYS A 53 -10.85 -0.11 17.37
CA LYS A 53 -11.93 -0.88 16.75
C LYS A 53 -13.16 -0.01 16.48
N GLU A 54 -13.53 0.86 17.41
CA GLU A 54 -14.66 1.78 17.21
C GLU A 54 -14.38 2.78 16.07
N VAL A 55 -13.23 3.45 16.11
CA VAL A 55 -12.83 4.46 15.13
C VAL A 55 -12.75 3.87 13.72
N THR A 56 -12.16 2.68 13.57
CA THR A 56 -12.03 2.00 12.27
C THR A 56 -13.35 1.52 11.66
N LEU A 57 -14.42 1.42 12.45
CA LEU A 57 -15.75 1.03 11.98
C LEU A 57 -16.68 2.23 11.70
N ARG A 58 -16.38 3.41 12.25
CA ARG A 58 -17.19 4.64 12.12
C ARG A 58 -16.71 5.49 10.93
N THR A 59 -16.79 4.95 9.72
CA THR A 59 -16.26 5.62 8.51
C THR A 59 -16.95 6.94 8.16
N ASP A 60 -18.18 7.17 8.65
CA ASP A 60 -18.89 8.46 8.49
C ASP A 60 -18.30 9.57 9.38
N ASP A 61 -17.68 9.20 10.50
CA ASP A 61 -17.03 10.12 11.43
C ASP A 61 -15.52 10.23 11.16
N PHE A 62 -14.88 9.13 10.72
CA PHE A 62 -13.44 9.01 10.49
C PHE A 62 -13.16 8.59 9.04
N SER A 63 -13.16 9.59 8.15
CA SER A 63 -12.93 9.39 6.72
C SER A 63 -11.50 8.97 6.39
N SER A 64 -11.36 8.03 5.45
CA SER A 64 -10.05 7.62 4.90
C SER A 64 -9.56 8.53 3.76
N ARG A 65 -10.37 9.49 3.31
CA ARG A 65 -10.04 10.38 2.18
C ARG A 65 -8.84 11.29 2.45
N ALA A 66 -8.57 11.58 3.71
CA ALA A 66 -7.44 12.41 4.12
C ALA A 66 -6.07 11.68 4.01
N VAL A 67 -6.07 10.35 3.87
CA VAL A 67 -4.85 9.51 3.89
C VAL A 67 -3.91 9.80 2.71
N THR A 68 -4.40 10.29 1.57
CA THR A 68 -3.57 10.50 0.36
C THR A 68 -3.06 11.92 0.14
N GLY A 69 -3.26 12.83 1.09
CA GLY A 69 -2.99 14.26 0.89
C GLY A 69 -4.05 14.93 -0.01
N GLU A 70 -4.21 16.24 0.14
CA GLU A 70 -5.22 17.04 -0.58
C GLU A 70 -4.88 17.29 -2.06
N ASP A 71 -3.72 16.83 -2.55
CA ASP A 71 -3.13 17.26 -3.82
C ASP A 71 -3.91 16.79 -5.07
N GLY A 72 -5.00 16.01 -4.93
CA GLY A 72 -5.94 15.74 -6.01
C GLY A 72 -5.38 15.04 -7.26
N ALA A 73 -4.10 14.66 -7.24
CA ALA A 73 -3.38 14.09 -8.38
C ALA A 73 -3.88 12.68 -8.75
N MET A 74 -4.63 12.03 -7.86
CA MET A 74 -5.21 10.72 -8.13
C MET A 74 -6.68 10.59 -7.70
N ARG A 75 -7.35 9.64 -8.35
CA ARG A 75 -8.71 9.24 -8.05
C ARG A 75 -8.73 8.43 -6.74
N PRO A 76 -9.57 8.79 -5.75
CA PRO A 76 -9.69 8.01 -4.52
C PRO A 76 -10.06 6.54 -4.79
N ALA A 77 -9.35 5.61 -4.16
CA ALA A 77 -9.60 4.17 -4.26
C ALA A 77 -9.14 3.45 -3.00
N LEU A 78 -9.77 2.32 -2.67
CA LEU A 78 -9.49 1.47 -1.49
C LEU A 78 -9.03 2.28 -0.26
N LEU A 79 -7.71 2.34 0.01
CA LEU A 79 -7.10 3.00 1.17
C LEU A 79 -7.48 4.48 1.34
N SER A 80 -7.92 5.16 0.28
CA SER A 80 -8.29 6.58 0.29
C SER A 80 -9.75 6.86 -0.04
N ALA A 81 -10.61 5.84 -0.01
CA ALA A 81 -12.03 5.97 -0.27
C ALA A 81 -12.86 5.56 0.94
N ASP A 82 -14.05 6.18 1.07
CA ASP A 82 -15.09 5.75 2.01
C ASP A 82 -16.23 5.04 1.26
N PRO A 83 -17.10 4.30 1.96
CA PRO A 83 -18.35 3.81 1.38
C PRO A 83 -19.19 4.95 0.76
N PRO A 84 -19.94 4.69 -0.33
CA PRO A 84 -20.11 3.39 -1.01
C PRO A 84 -18.99 3.05 -2.01
N ALA A 85 -18.13 4.02 -2.36
CA ALA A 85 -17.07 3.83 -3.36
C ALA A 85 -16.06 2.75 -2.91
N HIS A 86 -15.59 2.83 -1.67
CA HIS A 86 -14.70 1.83 -1.08
C HIS A 86 -15.27 0.41 -1.17
N SER A 87 -16.55 0.22 -0.82
CA SER A 87 -17.20 -1.09 -0.85
C SER A 87 -17.24 -1.68 -2.25
N ARG A 88 -17.46 -0.84 -3.27
CA ARG A 88 -17.40 -1.25 -4.69
C ARG A 88 -15.97 -1.60 -5.09
N HIS A 89 -15.00 -0.74 -4.80
CA HIS A 89 -13.59 -0.98 -5.13
C HIS A 89 -13.10 -2.29 -4.50
N LYS A 90 -13.36 -2.49 -3.21
CA LYS A 90 -12.96 -3.69 -2.45
C LYS A 90 -13.56 -4.96 -3.04
N ARG A 91 -14.83 -4.93 -3.44
CA ARG A 91 -15.47 -6.09 -4.08
C ARG A 91 -14.85 -6.39 -5.45
N LEU A 92 -14.70 -5.38 -6.31
CA LEU A 92 -14.18 -5.58 -7.66
C LEU A 92 -12.72 -6.01 -7.67
N ALA A 93 -11.87 -5.31 -6.90
CA ALA A 93 -10.45 -5.61 -6.78
C ALA A 93 -10.18 -6.90 -5.99
N GLY A 94 -10.97 -7.14 -4.93
CA GLY A 94 -10.80 -8.29 -4.04
C GLY A 94 -11.01 -9.65 -4.71
N ARG A 95 -11.70 -9.72 -5.87
CA ARG A 95 -11.83 -10.96 -6.65
C ARG A 95 -10.48 -11.56 -7.03
N ALA A 96 -9.53 -10.71 -7.41
CA ALA A 96 -8.17 -11.10 -7.76
C ALA A 96 -7.43 -11.71 -6.57
N PHE A 97 -7.77 -11.30 -5.34
CA PHE A 97 -7.14 -11.77 -4.10
C PHE A 97 -7.98 -12.83 -3.36
N SER A 98 -9.00 -13.39 -4.01
CA SER A 98 -9.78 -14.47 -3.40
C SER A 98 -8.94 -15.74 -3.24
N PRO A 99 -9.24 -16.62 -2.25
CA PRO A 99 -8.54 -17.90 -2.13
C PRO A 99 -8.64 -18.77 -3.40
N ALA A 100 -9.71 -18.64 -4.17
CA ALA A 100 -9.85 -19.34 -5.45
C ALA A 100 -8.88 -18.80 -6.52
N ALA A 101 -8.67 -17.48 -6.57
CA ALA A 101 -7.73 -16.86 -7.50
C ALA A 101 -6.26 -17.06 -7.09
N LEU A 102 -5.97 -17.11 -5.78
CA LEU A 102 -4.60 -17.26 -5.27
C LEU A 102 -4.08 -18.69 -5.28
N ARG A 103 -4.93 -19.70 -5.01
CA ARG A 103 -4.49 -21.11 -4.91
C ARG A 103 -3.70 -21.61 -6.13
N PRO A 104 -4.10 -21.34 -7.38
CA PRO A 104 -3.35 -21.76 -8.57
C PRO A 104 -1.97 -21.10 -8.70
N ARG A 105 -1.69 -20.02 -7.96
CA ARG A 105 -0.46 -19.23 -8.04
C ARG A 105 0.61 -19.69 -7.03
N GLU A 106 0.31 -20.68 -6.18
CA GLU A 106 1.24 -21.10 -5.13
C GLU A 106 2.59 -21.54 -5.70
N ASP A 107 2.59 -22.36 -6.75
CA ASP A 107 3.82 -22.85 -7.38
C ASP A 107 4.60 -21.72 -8.06
N ASP A 108 3.92 -20.76 -8.68
CA ASP A 108 4.55 -19.58 -9.28
C ASP A 108 5.24 -18.72 -8.21
N ILE A 109 4.56 -18.47 -7.09
CA ILE A 109 5.10 -17.70 -5.96
C ILE A 109 6.29 -18.42 -5.32
N ARG A 110 6.21 -19.75 -5.20
CA ARG A 110 7.31 -20.59 -4.70
C ARG A 110 8.53 -20.51 -5.62
N SER A 111 8.32 -20.61 -6.92
CA SER A 111 9.37 -20.46 -7.93
C SER A 111 10.07 -19.09 -7.87
N ILE A 112 9.32 -18.02 -7.58
CA ILE A 112 9.91 -16.70 -7.34
C ILE A 112 10.81 -16.70 -6.10
N ALA A 113 10.37 -17.30 -5.00
CA ALA A 113 11.19 -17.41 -3.80
C ALA A 113 12.47 -18.21 -4.06
N ASP A 114 12.37 -19.36 -4.72
CA ASP A 114 13.50 -20.24 -5.06
C ASP A 114 14.52 -19.48 -5.93
N ARG A 115 14.07 -18.81 -7.00
CA ARG A 115 14.96 -18.01 -7.86
C ARG A 115 15.68 -16.90 -7.10
N LEU A 116 15.00 -16.20 -6.19
CA LEU A 116 15.63 -15.14 -5.39
C LEU A 116 16.65 -15.72 -4.41
N ILE A 117 16.41 -16.91 -3.87
CA ILE A 117 17.35 -17.61 -2.97
C ILE A 117 18.58 -18.09 -3.75
N ASP A 118 18.39 -18.60 -4.98
CA ASP A 118 19.47 -19.04 -5.85
C ASP A 118 20.49 -17.92 -6.15
N GLU A 119 20.10 -16.63 -6.04
CA GLU A 119 21.03 -15.49 -6.22
C GLU A 119 22.13 -15.41 -5.15
N PHE A 120 21.93 -15.99 -3.96
CA PHE A 120 22.85 -15.85 -2.83
C PHE A 120 23.15 -17.15 -2.08
N ILE A 121 22.52 -18.28 -2.45
CA ILE A 121 22.65 -19.53 -1.68
C ILE A 121 24.08 -20.06 -1.61
N GLU A 122 24.89 -19.85 -2.66
CA GLU A 122 26.29 -20.27 -2.72
C GLU A 122 27.22 -19.41 -1.85
N ASP A 123 26.82 -18.19 -1.48
CA ASP A 123 27.65 -17.27 -0.69
C ASP A 123 27.73 -17.66 0.79
N GLY A 124 26.82 -18.52 1.27
CA GLY A 124 26.74 -18.96 2.67
C GLY A 124 26.35 -17.86 3.68
N ARG A 125 26.05 -16.65 3.20
CA ARG A 125 25.59 -15.49 3.97
C ARG A 125 24.77 -14.57 3.08
N VAL A 126 23.88 -13.79 3.68
CA VAL A 126 23.01 -12.86 2.94
C VAL A 126 22.69 -11.64 3.80
N GLU A 127 22.62 -10.46 3.18
CA GLU A 127 21.89 -9.32 3.72
C GLU A 127 20.40 -9.52 3.39
N PHE A 128 19.69 -10.18 4.30
CA PHE A 128 18.35 -10.73 4.04
C PHE A 128 17.34 -9.65 3.62
N VAL A 129 17.47 -8.41 4.10
CA VAL A 129 16.47 -7.37 3.85
C VAL A 129 16.52 -6.91 2.39
N SER A 130 17.68 -6.42 1.93
CA SER A 130 17.86 -5.90 0.57
C SER A 130 17.95 -7.01 -0.48
N GLN A 131 18.48 -8.17 -0.13
CA GLN A 131 18.65 -9.27 -1.09
C GLN A 131 17.41 -10.15 -1.24
N PHE A 132 16.52 -10.23 -0.24
CA PHE A 132 15.31 -11.08 -0.31
C PHE A 132 14.03 -10.37 0.15
N ALA A 133 13.96 -9.92 1.40
CA ALA A 133 12.69 -9.52 2.04
C ALA A 133 12.00 -8.33 1.35
N LEU A 134 12.76 -7.38 0.81
CA LEU A 134 12.21 -6.26 0.04
C LEU A 134 11.88 -6.65 -1.40
N LYS A 135 12.63 -7.58 -2.00
CA LYS A 135 12.42 -8.00 -3.40
C LYS A 135 11.23 -8.94 -3.54
N PHE A 136 11.12 -9.93 -2.66
CA PHE A 136 10.15 -11.02 -2.80
C PHE A 136 8.69 -10.54 -2.93
N PRO A 137 8.17 -9.65 -2.07
CA PRO A 137 6.80 -9.15 -2.20
C PRO A 137 6.59 -8.36 -3.50
N VAL A 138 7.56 -7.52 -3.88
CA VAL A 138 7.50 -6.67 -5.07
C VAL A 138 7.48 -7.49 -6.35
N VAL A 139 8.36 -8.48 -6.46
CA VAL A 139 8.40 -9.40 -7.60
C VAL A 139 7.15 -10.27 -7.66
N THR A 140 6.67 -10.72 -6.50
CA THR A 140 5.44 -11.52 -6.40
C THR A 140 4.23 -10.75 -6.93
N ILE A 141 4.03 -9.51 -6.48
CA ILE A 141 2.89 -8.71 -6.96
C ILE A 141 3.06 -8.35 -8.44
N ALA A 142 4.28 -8.10 -8.93
CA ALA A 142 4.54 -7.89 -10.36
C ALA A 142 4.05 -9.08 -11.20
N ALA A 143 4.41 -10.30 -10.80
CA ALA A 143 4.02 -11.53 -11.48
C ALA A 143 2.49 -11.73 -11.45
N LEU A 144 1.84 -11.52 -10.29
CA LEU A 144 0.39 -11.62 -10.16
C LEU A 144 -0.35 -10.58 -11.04
N LEU A 145 0.24 -9.40 -11.24
CA LEU A 145 -0.27 -8.37 -12.14
C LEU A 145 0.03 -8.63 -13.63
N GLY A 146 0.71 -9.73 -13.96
CA GLY A 146 1.04 -10.09 -15.34
C GLY A 146 2.20 -9.26 -15.92
N VAL A 147 3.06 -8.70 -15.08
CA VAL A 147 4.29 -8.02 -15.50
C VAL A 147 5.29 -9.08 -16.01
N PRO A 148 5.80 -8.97 -17.24
CA PRO A 148 6.81 -9.90 -17.75
C PRO A 148 8.10 -9.83 -16.92
N ILE A 149 8.79 -10.97 -16.77
CA ILE A 149 10.07 -11.07 -16.05
C ILE A 149 11.11 -10.04 -16.58
N ALA A 150 11.10 -9.75 -17.88
CA ALA A 150 12.00 -8.75 -18.49
C ALA A 150 11.79 -7.31 -17.95
N ASP A 151 10.62 -7.03 -17.38
CA ASP A 151 10.27 -5.73 -16.80
C ASP A 151 10.32 -5.73 -15.26
N GLU A 152 10.70 -6.84 -14.63
CA GLU A 152 10.76 -7.00 -13.16
C GLU A 152 11.62 -5.92 -12.49
N ALA A 153 12.81 -5.64 -13.02
CA ALA A 153 13.70 -4.62 -12.49
C ALA A 153 13.06 -3.22 -12.51
N LYS A 154 12.31 -2.88 -13.57
CA LYS A 154 11.58 -1.61 -13.66
C LYS A 154 10.52 -1.53 -12.58
N PHE A 155 9.82 -2.63 -12.33
CA PHE A 155 8.78 -2.70 -11.32
C PHE A 155 9.34 -2.54 -9.90
N VAL A 156 10.52 -3.11 -9.64
CA VAL A 156 11.26 -2.88 -8.38
C VAL A 156 11.63 -1.41 -8.20
N ASP A 157 12.17 -0.77 -9.24
CA ASP A 157 12.49 0.67 -9.19
C ASP A 157 11.24 1.53 -8.95
N TRP A 158 10.13 1.20 -9.62
CA TRP A 158 8.85 1.90 -9.41
C TRP A 158 8.31 1.72 -7.99
N ALA A 159 8.39 0.52 -7.42
CA ALA A 159 7.96 0.26 -6.06
C ALA A 159 8.75 1.13 -5.06
N PHE A 160 10.08 1.11 -5.14
CA PHE A 160 10.93 1.93 -4.28
C PHE A 160 10.70 3.42 -4.48
N ALA A 161 10.45 3.88 -5.72
CA ALA A 161 10.13 5.27 -5.99
C ALA A 161 8.84 5.74 -5.29
N HIS A 162 7.85 4.86 -5.15
CA HIS A 162 6.60 5.15 -4.44
C HIS A 162 6.71 5.01 -2.91
N ILE A 163 7.57 4.12 -2.41
CA ILE A 163 7.76 3.90 -0.97
C ILE A 163 8.67 4.98 -0.36
N ALA A 164 9.73 5.38 -1.05
CA ALA A 164 10.77 6.26 -0.50
C ALA A 164 10.24 7.61 0.08
N PRO A 165 9.26 8.29 -0.52
CA PRO A 165 8.69 9.52 0.03
C PRO A 165 7.92 9.31 1.35
N LEU A 166 7.34 8.13 1.59
CA LEU A 166 6.51 7.87 2.77
C LEU A 166 7.32 7.98 4.08
N GLY A 167 8.62 7.72 4.03
CA GLY A 167 9.52 7.79 5.19
C GLY A 167 10.20 9.14 5.39
N LYS A 168 9.95 10.15 4.55
CA LYS A 168 10.66 11.45 4.61
C LYS A 168 9.69 12.64 4.51
N PRO A 169 9.22 13.16 5.65
CA PRO A 169 8.47 14.42 5.68
C PRO A 169 9.31 15.54 5.03
N GLY A 170 8.80 16.14 3.94
CA GLY A 170 9.52 17.17 3.17
C GLY A 170 10.15 16.71 1.86
N GLY A 171 9.96 15.44 1.45
CA GLY A 171 10.42 14.91 0.16
C GLY A 171 11.82 14.29 0.22
N LEU A 172 12.34 13.88 -0.95
CA LEU A 172 13.66 13.25 -1.06
C LEU A 172 14.79 14.26 -1.36
N GLY A 173 14.42 15.51 -1.69
CA GLY A 173 15.30 16.59 -2.11
C GLY A 173 15.28 16.77 -3.63
N PRO A 174 15.61 17.96 -4.16
CA PRO A 174 15.21 18.37 -5.52
C PRO A 174 15.57 17.39 -6.65
N GLY A 175 16.81 16.87 -6.66
CA GLY A 175 17.25 15.93 -7.71
C GLY A 175 16.73 14.51 -7.56
N ALA A 176 16.50 14.05 -6.32
CA ALA A 176 15.88 12.75 -6.06
C ALA A 176 14.37 12.80 -6.35
N ASP A 177 13.73 13.95 -6.13
CA ASP A 177 12.32 14.18 -6.43
C ASP A 177 12.06 14.13 -7.94
N GLU A 178 12.92 14.73 -8.78
CA GLU A 178 12.77 14.66 -10.25
C GLU A 178 12.90 13.23 -10.80
N HIS A 179 13.91 12.48 -10.34
CA HIS A 179 14.11 11.10 -10.75
C HIS A 179 12.93 10.20 -10.31
N ASN A 180 12.48 10.32 -9.05
CA ASN A 180 11.32 9.58 -8.56
C ASN A 180 10.04 9.93 -9.32
N GLN A 181 9.82 11.22 -9.62
CA GLN A 181 8.67 11.64 -10.45
C GLN A 181 8.71 11.03 -11.86
N SER A 182 9.90 10.89 -12.46
CA SER A 182 10.06 10.22 -13.75
C SER A 182 9.71 8.72 -13.68
N LEU A 183 10.13 8.04 -12.61
CA LEU A 183 9.78 6.65 -12.35
C LEU A 183 8.27 6.47 -12.11
N MET A 184 7.65 7.33 -11.30
CA MET A 184 6.20 7.33 -11.08
C MET A 184 5.42 7.56 -12.39
N THR A 185 5.90 8.47 -13.24
CA THR A 185 5.30 8.71 -14.57
C THR A 185 5.44 7.50 -15.48
N SER A 186 6.58 6.81 -15.43
CA SER A 186 6.83 5.59 -16.21
C SER A 186 5.92 4.45 -15.77
N PHE A 187 5.74 4.26 -14.46
CA PHE A 187 4.76 3.35 -13.89
C PHE A 187 3.35 3.64 -14.40
N ALA A 188 2.90 4.91 -14.33
CA ALA A 188 1.57 5.30 -14.76
C ALA A 188 1.32 4.97 -16.25
N LYS A 189 2.29 5.30 -17.12
CA LYS A 189 2.20 4.99 -18.56
C LYS A 189 2.17 3.49 -18.83
N TYR A 190 2.99 2.72 -18.12
CA TYR A 190 3.04 1.27 -18.28
C TYR A 190 1.70 0.63 -17.92
N PHE A 191 1.15 0.97 -16.75
CA PHE A 191 -0.09 0.36 -16.29
C PHE A 191 -1.33 0.89 -17.01
N ASP A 192 -1.35 2.14 -17.47
CA ASP A 192 -2.40 2.63 -18.37
C ASP A 192 -2.49 1.75 -19.63
N ARG A 193 -1.34 1.45 -20.24
CA ARG A 193 -1.29 0.53 -21.38
C ARG A 193 -1.71 -0.88 -20.98
N ALA A 194 -1.20 -1.41 -19.87
CA ALA A 194 -1.55 -2.77 -19.42
C ALA A 194 -3.06 -2.91 -19.18
N ILE A 195 -3.69 -1.95 -18.51
CA ILE A 195 -5.14 -1.91 -18.29
C ILE A 195 -5.89 -1.93 -19.63
N ARG A 196 -5.52 -1.05 -20.58
CA ARG A 196 -6.15 -1.00 -21.91
C ARG A 196 -6.00 -2.31 -22.66
N ASP A 197 -4.81 -2.91 -22.64
CA ASP A 197 -4.54 -4.18 -23.30
C ASP A 197 -5.40 -5.30 -22.68
N ARG A 198 -5.53 -5.37 -21.34
CA ARG A 198 -6.35 -6.38 -20.64
C ARG A 198 -7.85 -6.18 -20.79
N ARG A 199 -8.30 -4.95 -21.03
CA ARG A 199 -9.70 -4.67 -21.39
C ARG A 199 -10.02 -5.14 -22.81
N ALA A 200 -9.06 -5.08 -23.72
CA ALA A 200 -9.22 -5.54 -25.10
C ALA A 200 -9.09 -7.07 -25.22
N GLU A 201 -8.10 -7.65 -24.54
CA GLU A 201 -7.82 -9.08 -24.55
C GLU A 201 -7.46 -9.54 -23.14
N SER A 202 -8.31 -10.39 -22.55
CA SER A 202 -8.09 -10.89 -21.21
C SER A 202 -6.89 -11.85 -21.16
N GLN A 203 -6.14 -11.79 -20.06
CA GLN A 203 -5.04 -12.68 -19.73
C GLN A 203 -5.32 -13.37 -18.40
N ASP A 204 -4.46 -14.32 -18.04
CA ASP A 204 -4.53 -15.02 -16.75
C ASP A 204 -3.78 -14.25 -15.65
N ASP A 205 -4.20 -13.00 -15.40
CA ASP A 205 -3.58 -12.11 -14.41
C ASP A 205 -4.61 -11.31 -13.58
N PHE A 206 -4.12 -10.66 -12.52
CA PHE A 206 -4.97 -9.91 -11.60
C PHE A 206 -5.56 -8.66 -12.26
N ILE A 207 -4.88 -8.03 -13.21
CA ILE A 207 -5.42 -6.88 -13.94
C ILE A 207 -6.66 -7.31 -14.72
N SER A 208 -6.59 -8.42 -15.45
CA SER A 208 -7.73 -9.01 -16.16
C SER A 208 -8.88 -9.35 -15.24
N THR A 209 -8.60 -9.92 -14.07
CA THR A 209 -9.63 -10.21 -13.06
C THR A 209 -10.32 -8.93 -12.55
N MET A 210 -9.56 -7.85 -12.36
CA MET A 210 -10.08 -6.58 -11.87
C MET A 210 -10.89 -5.80 -12.92
N VAL A 211 -10.47 -5.82 -14.20
CA VAL A 211 -11.19 -5.12 -15.29
C VAL A 211 -12.40 -5.90 -15.80
N ALA A 212 -12.50 -7.19 -15.48
CA ALA A 212 -13.64 -8.02 -15.85
C ALA A 212 -14.95 -7.46 -15.28
N LYS A 213 -16.03 -7.62 -16.04
CA LYS A 213 -17.38 -7.20 -15.61
C LYS A 213 -17.78 -7.92 -14.32
N SER A 214 -18.59 -7.27 -13.50
CA SER A 214 -19.17 -7.87 -12.30
C SER A 214 -20.50 -8.54 -12.64
N ASP A 215 -20.72 -9.74 -12.13
CA ASP A 215 -22.00 -10.44 -12.24
C ASP A 215 -23.08 -9.81 -11.34
N GLU A 216 -22.67 -8.98 -10.37
CA GLU A 216 -23.55 -8.26 -9.44
C GLU A 216 -24.04 -6.91 -9.99
N GLY A 217 -23.75 -6.59 -11.26
CA GLY A 217 -24.22 -5.35 -11.90
C GLY A 217 -23.46 -4.09 -11.49
N ASP A 218 -22.29 -4.25 -10.87
CA ASP A 218 -21.46 -3.11 -10.48
C ASP A 218 -20.98 -2.30 -11.67
N VAL A 219 -20.90 -0.99 -11.46
CA VAL A 219 -20.13 -0.10 -12.34
C VAL A 219 -18.67 -0.56 -12.33
N PRO A 220 -18.08 -0.93 -13.49
CA PRO A 220 -16.68 -1.35 -13.57
C PRO A 220 -15.73 -0.27 -13.05
N LEU A 221 -14.56 -0.69 -12.55
CA LEU A 221 -13.48 0.23 -12.22
C LEU A 221 -13.06 1.01 -13.47
N ASP A 222 -12.98 2.34 -13.36
CA ASP A 222 -12.40 3.15 -14.43
C ASP A 222 -10.86 3.12 -14.38
N ASP A 223 -10.22 3.65 -15.42
CA ASP A 223 -8.75 3.56 -15.55
C ASP A 223 -8.02 4.33 -14.43
N GLY A 224 -8.60 5.43 -13.93
CA GLY A 224 -8.04 6.19 -12.81
C GLY A 224 -8.14 5.43 -11.48
N GLU A 225 -9.26 4.75 -11.25
CA GLU A 225 -9.45 3.85 -10.10
C GLU A 225 -8.49 2.65 -10.17
N MET A 226 -8.39 2.01 -11.33
CA MET A 226 -7.47 0.91 -11.58
C MET A 226 -6.02 1.30 -11.31
N LEU A 227 -5.56 2.44 -11.84
CA LEU A 227 -4.20 2.90 -11.63
C LEU A 227 -3.92 3.20 -10.15
N SER A 228 -4.90 3.78 -9.45
CA SER A 228 -4.81 4.08 -8.03
C SER A 228 -4.70 2.81 -7.18
N ILE A 229 -5.48 1.79 -7.51
CA ILE A 229 -5.43 0.47 -6.86
C ILE A 229 -4.07 -0.21 -7.12
N LEU A 230 -3.58 -0.21 -8.36
CA LEU A 230 -2.29 -0.80 -8.70
C LEU A 230 -1.12 -0.13 -7.95
N ARG A 231 -1.18 1.20 -7.79
CA ARG A 231 -0.21 1.93 -6.98
C ARG A 231 -0.29 1.57 -5.50
N GLN A 232 -1.49 1.35 -4.97
CA GLN A 232 -1.67 0.94 -3.57
C GLN A 232 -1.16 -0.48 -3.33
N LEU A 233 -1.30 -1.40 -4.29
CA LEU A 233 -0.73 -2.75 -4.20
C LEU A 233 0.82 -2.74 -4.19
N LEU A 234 1.44 -1.67 -4.67
CA LEU A 234 2.90 -1.48 -4.61
C LEU A 234 3.41 -0.93 -3.28
N THR A 235 2.57 -0.23 -2.54
CA THR A 235 2.97 0.57 -1.37
C THR A 235 2.35 0.10 -0.06
N GLY A 236 1.31 -0.74 -0.14
CA GLY A 236 0.58 -1.29 1.00
C GLY A 236 1.09 -2.66 1.46
#